data_AF-A0A7Y1M572-F1
#
_entry.id   AF-A0A7Y1M572-F1
#
_cell.length_a   1.000
_cell.length_b   1.000
_cell.length_c   1.000
_cell.angle_alpha   90.00
_cell.angle_beta   90.00
_cell.angle_gamma   90.00
#
_symmetry.space_group_name_H-M   'P 1'
#
loop_
_entity.id
_entity.type
_entity.pdbx_description
1 polymer ?
#
loop_
_entity_poly.entity_id
_entity_poly.type
_entity_poly.pdbx_seq_one_letter_code
_entity_poly.pdbx_strand_id
1 'polypeptide(L)'
;MIRIKLFPFLTDEPLKVSVRDEVITVNGRDFDLSVIPDGYRLLASAMGSDCFVDEIVRIHGDLSLTLKLPVKWDDPPSLRNPVEPTIIEVSSNGPVEIPISAITEERSAPSLEEVIHD
;
A
#
# COMPACT_ATOMS: atom_id res chain seq x y z
N MET A 1 -14.35 11.30 -0.96
CA MET A 1 -13.86 9.94 -0.65
C MET A 1 -12.42 9.79 -1.13
N ILE A 2 -11.61 8.87 -0.60
CA ILE A 2 -10.27 8.60 -1.13
C ILE A 2 -10.23 7.20 -1.74
N ARG A 3 -9.88 7.13 -3.02
CA ARG A 3 -9.73 5.90 -3.78
C ARG A 3 -8.25 5.60 -3.99
N ILE A 4 -7.78 4.51 -3.38
CA ILE A 4 -6.39 4.07 -3.46
C ILE A 4 -6.31 2.89 -4.43
N LYS A 5 -5.61 3.09 -5.54
CA LYS A 5 -5.21 2.00 -6.44
C LYS A 5 -3.88 1.43 -5.97
N LEU A 6 -3.75 0.12 -6.00
CA LEU A 6 -2.51 -0.56 -5.64
C LEU A 6 -1.82 -1.07 -6.90
N PHE A 7 -0.56 -0.67 -7.06
CA PHE A 7 0.30 -1.09 -8.15
C PHE A 7 1.35 -2.07 -7.62
N PRO A 8 1.26 -3.38 -7.94
CA PRO A 8 2.25 -4.36 -7.51
C PRO A 8 3.65 -3.96 -7.95
N PHE A 9 4.59 -3.93 -7.02
CA PHE A 9 5.97 -3.54 -7.26
C PHE A 9 6.92 -4.40 -6.45
N LEU A 10 7.94 -4.96 -7.11
CA LEU A 10 8.94 -5.80 -6.46
C LEU A 10 9.86 -4.90 -5.61
N THR A 11 9.61 -4.84 -4.30
CA THR A 11 10.38 -4.05 -3.34
C THR A 11 10.23 -4.62 -1.93
N ASP A 12 11.26 -4.42 -1.12
CA ASP A 12 11.25 -4.75 0.31
C ASP A 12 10.75 -3.58 1.18
N GLU A 13 10.52 -2.40 0.58
CA GLU A 13 9.98 -1.25 1.32
C GLU A 13 8.54 -1.53 1.75
N PRO A 14 8.22 -1.48 3.06
CA PRO A 14 6.89 -1.77 3.54
C PRO A 14 5.89 -0.70 3.07
N LEU A 15 4.61 -1.04 3.04
CA LEU A 15 3.52 -0.08 2.83
C LEU A 15 2.58 -0.10 4.03
N LYS A 16 2.59 0.98 4.82
CA LYS A 16 1.63 1.24 5.89
C LYS A 16 0.88 2.52 5.59
N VAL A 17 -0.44 2.45 5.58
CA VAL A 17 -1.30 3.58 5.22
C VAL A 17 -2.34 3.82 6.31
N SER A 18 -2.55 5.09 6.66
CA SER A 18 -3.72 5.52 7.43
C SER A 18 -4.25 6.83 6.88
N VAL A 19 -5.55 7.06 7.04
CA VAL A 19 -6.21 8.30 6.61
C VAL A 19 -6.80 9.01 7.82
N ARG A 20 -6.65 10.34 7.86
CA ARG A 20 -7.37 11.22 8.78
C ARG A 20 -7.83 12.44 7.99
N ASP A 21 -9.14 12.51 7.77
CA ASP A 21 -9.79 13.49 6.92
C ASP A 21 -9.20 13.45 5.49
N GLU A 22 -8.56 14.52 5.01
CA GLU A 22 -7.88 14.55 3.71
C GLU A 22 -6.35 14.40 3.84
N VAL A 23 -5.84 14.01 5.02
CA VAL A 23 -4.43 13.68 5.22
C VAL A 23 -4.25 12.17 5.10
N ILE A 24 -3.39 11.75 4.18
CA ILE A 24 -2.93 10.37 4.08
C ILE A 24 -1.55 10.26 4.73
N THR A 25 -1.40 9.35 5.68
CA THR A 25 -0.11 9.00 6.26
C THR A 25 0.40 7.75 5.54
N VAL A 26 1.56 7.82 4.89
CA VAL A 26 2.22 6.68 4.24
C VAL A 26 3.58 6.46 4.91
N ASN A 27 3.81 5.26 5.44
CA ASN A 27 5.05 4.90 6.14
C ASN A 27 5.47 5.88 7.25
N GLY A 28 4.47 6.46 7.95
CA GLY A 28 4.68 7.40 9.04
C GLY A 28 4.91 8.86 8.61
N ARG A 29 4.84 9.16 7.31
CA ARG A 29 4.88 10.53 6.79
C ARG A 29 3.49 10.99 6.35
N ASP A 30 3.11 12.18 6.80
CA ASP A 30 1.83 12.80 6.46
C ASP A 30 1.91 13.54 5.12
N PHE A 31 0.87 13.36 4.30
CA PHE A 31 0.66 14.07 3.06
C PHE A 31 -0.74 14.69 3.06
N ASP A 32 -0.78 16.02 3.07
CA ASP A 32 -2.02 16.78 3.04
C ASP A 32 -2.55 16.85 1.61
N LEU A 33 -3.66 16.15 1.34
CA LEU A 33 -4.30 16.15 0.02
C LEU A 33 -5.35 17.26 -0.12
N SER A 34 -5.66 18.00 0.96
CA SER A 34 -6.60 19.12 0.93
C SER A 34 -6.12 20.29 0.08
N VAL A 35 -4.81 20.37 -0.13
CA VAL A 35 -4.17 21.37 -0.98
C VAL A 35 -4.46 21.19 -2.47
N ILE A 36 -5.03 20.04 -2.88
CA ILE A 36 -5.38 19.74 -4.27
C ILE A 36 -6.82 20.21 -4.52
N PRO A 37 -7.06 21.27 -5.32
CA PRO A 37 -8.42 21.73 -5.58
C PRO A 37 -9.22 20.75 -6.45
N ASP A 38 -10.54 20.86 -6.44
CA ASP A 38 -11.38 20.04 -7.31
C ASP A 38 -11.11 20.31 -8.79
N GLY A 39 -11.00 19.25 -9.59
CA GLY A 39 -10.61 19.30 -11.01
C GLY A 39 -9.11 19.36 -11.27
N TYR A 40 -8.28 19.34 -10.22
CA TYR A 40 -6.81 19.41 -10.34
C TYR A 40 -6.14 18.06 -10.11
N ARG A 41 -4.87 18.02 -10.50
CA ARG A 41 -3.96 16.90 -10.31
C ARG A 41 -2.64 17.37 -9.73
N LEU A 42 -2.00 16.51 -8.95
CA LEU A 42 -0.67 16.68 -8.40
C LEU A 42 0.19 15.48 -8.81
N LEU A 43 1.36 15.72 -9.39
CA LEU A 43 2.26 14.64 -9.78
C LEU A 43 2.85 13.94 -8.55
N ALA A 44 3.02 12.62 -8.62
CA ALA A 44 3.64 11.82 -7.57
C ALA A 44 5.04 12.34 -7.19
N SER A 45 5.80 12.86 -8.16
CA SER A 45 7.12 13.45 -7.92
C SER A 45 7.08 14.66 -6.98
N ALA A 46 5.96 15.38 -6.90
CA ALA A 46 5.77 16.50 -5.97
C ALA A 46 5.53 16.04 -4.52
N MET A 47 5.15 14.78 -4.31
CA MET A 47 4.96 14.22 -2.96
C MET A 47 6.30 14.04 -2.24
N GLY A 48 7.39 13.84 -3.00
CA GLY A 48 8.71 13.53 -2.45
C GLY A 48 8.73 12.18 -1.71
N SER A 49 7.92 11.22 -2.16
CA SER A 49 7.90 9.85 -1.68
C SER A 49 7.79 8.89 -2.86
N ASP A 50 8.61 7.84 -2.85
CA ASP A 50 8.64 6.84 -3.91
C ASP A 50 7.45 5.88 -3.85
N CYS A 51 6.62 5.94 -2.80
CA CYS A 51 5.42 5.11 -2.68
C CYS A 51 4.33 5.52 -3.67
N PHE A 52 4.27 6.79 -4.08
CA PHE A 52 3.24 7.30 -5.00
C PHE A 52 3.61 7.01 -6.45
N VAL A 53 2.60 6.72 -7.26
CA VAL A 53 2.75 6.45 -8.69
C VAL A 53 1.89 7.42 -9.48
N ASP A 54 2.47 7.96 -10.55
CA ASP A 54 1.81 8.82 -11.55
C ASP A 54 1.31 10.16 -10.98
N GLU A 55 0.02 10.26 -10.68
CA GLU A 55 -0.62 11.48 -10.20
C GLU A 55 -1.69 11.18 -9.13
N ILE A 56 -1.94 12.20 -8.31
CA ILE A 56 -3.06 12.28 -7.39
C ILE A 56 -4.06 13.25 -8.02
N VAL A 57 -5.30 12.82 -8.21
CA VAL A 57 -6.33 13.61 -8.90
C VAL A 57 -7.52 13.81 -8.00
N ARG A 58 -8.10 15.01 -8.00
CA ARG A 58 -9.40 15.30 -7.37
C ARG A 58 -10.44 15.59 -8.44
N ILE A 59 -11.50 14.79 -8.49
CA ILE A 59 -12.63 14.97 -9.43
C ILE A 59 -13.93 14.88 -8.65
N HIS A 60 -14.75 15.92 -8.72
CA HIS A 60 -16.04 16.02 -8.02
C HIS A 60 -15.94 15.77 -6.51
N GLY A 61 -14.84 16.21 -5.89
CA GLY A 61 -14.55 16.04 -4.46
C GLY A 61 -14.00 14.66 -4.08
N ASP A 62 -13.84 13.73 -5.03
CA ASP A 62 -13.22 12.43 -4.79
C ASP A 62 -11.75 12.45 -5.20
N LEU A 63 -10.89 12.03 -4.26
CA LEU A 63 -9.46 11.89 -4.47
C LEU A 63 -9.16 10.49 -4.99
N SER A 64 -8.36 10.39 -6.05
CA SER A 64 -7.82 9.14 -6.58
C SER A 64 -6.30 9.21 -6.61
N LEU A 65 -5.65 8.16 -6.11
CA LEU A 65 -4.19 8.04 -6.11
C LEU A 65 -3.75 6.59 -6.30
N THR A 66 -2.50 6.39 -6.67
CA THR A 66 -1.91 5.05 -6.81
C THR A 66 -0.70 4.90 -5.90
N LEU A 67 -0.66 3.82 -5.13
CA LEU A 67 0.47 3.45 -4.28
C LEU A 67 1.13 2.17 -4.77
N LYS A 68 2.46 2.10 -4.64
CA LYS A 68 3.22 0.86 -4.84
C LYS A 68 2.86 -0.13 -3.74
N LEU A 69 2.29 -1.26 -4.13
CA LEU A 69 2.07 -2.41 -3.27
C LEU A 69 3.34 -3.26 -3.27
N PRO A 70 4.05 -3.38 -2.14
CA PRO A 70 5.20 -4.27 -2.06
C PRO A 70 4.75 -5.71 -2.27
N VAL A 71 5.36 -6.35 -3.26
CA VAL A 71 5.21 -7.78 -3.50
C VAL A 71 6.59 -8.43 -3.57
N LYS A 72 6.67 -9.68 -3.15
CA LYS A 72 7.84 -10.55 -3.28
C LYS A 72 7.74 -11.37 -4.56
N TRP A 73 8.82 -12.05 -4.93
CA TRP A 73 8.82 -12.92 -6.12
C TRP A 73 7.90 -14.15 -5.96
N ASP A 74 7.79 -14.66 -4.73
CA ASP A 74 7.08 -15.89 -4.35
C ASP A 74 5.62 -15.65 -3.92
N ASP A 75 5.18 -14.39 -3.91
CA ASP A 75 3.79 -14.02 -3.69
C ASP A 75 2.85 -14.64 -4.74
N PRO A 76 1.55 -14.83 -4.45
CA PRO A 76 0.63 -15.40 -5.40
C PRO A 76 0.46 -14.47 -6.62
N PRO A 77 0.21 -15.03 -7.83
CA PRO A 77 -0.02 -14.23 -9.02
C PRO A 77 -1.16 -13.21 -8.87
N SER A 78 -2.17 -13.53 -8.06
CA SER A 78 -3.27 -12.62 -7.74
C SER A 78 -2.84 -11.36 -7.00
N LEU A 79 -1.66 -11.35 -6.37
CA LEU A 79 -1.09 -10.16 -5.73
C LEU A 79 -0.04 -9.49 -6.64
N ARG A 80 0.83 -10.29 -7.29
CA ARG A 80 1.91 -9.77 -8.15
C ARG A 80 1.46 -9.23 -9.49
N ASN A 81 0.43 -9.82 -10.08
CA ASN A 81 -0.09 -9.48 -11.40
C ASN A 81 -1.61 -9.76 -11.45
N PRO A 82 -2.42 -8.98 -10.71
CA PRO A 82 -3.85 -9.18 -10.66
C PRO A 82 -4.48 -8.89 -12.03
N VAL A 83 -5.51 -9.64 -12.38
CA VAL A 83 -6.25 -9.47 -13.65
C VAL A 83 -6.93 -8.10 -13.70
N GLU A 84 -7.39 -7.62 -12.54
CA GLU A 84 -7.97 -6.29 -12.37
C GLU A 84 -7.18 -5.47 -11.33
N PRO A 85 -7.14 -4.14 -11.44
CA PRO A 85 -6.48 -3.31 -10.45
C PRO A 85 -7.09 -3.50 -9.05
N THR A 86 -6.24 -3.74 -8.05
CA THR A 86 -6.71 -3.75 -6.66
C THR A 86 -6.99 -2.31 -6.22
N ILE A 87 -8.21 -2.06 -5.74
CA ILE A 87 -8.71 -0.73 -5.37
C ILE A 87 -9.26 -0.80 -3.95
N ILE A 88 -8.93 0.20 -3.14
CA ILE A 88 -9.47 0.39 -1.80
C ILE A 88 -10.21 1.73 -1.77
N GLU A 89 -11.49 1.70 -1.43
CA GLU A 89 -12.30 2.88 -1.21
C GLU A 89 -12.28 3.23 0.29
N VAL A 90 -11.71 4.38 0.63
CA VAL A 90 -11.56 4.86 2.01
C VAL A 90 -12.59 5.94 2.28
N SER A 91 -13.55 5.61 3.15
CA SER A 91 -14.66 6.48 3.56
C SER A 91 -14.63 6.86 5.04
N SER A 92 -13.66 6.36 5.81
CA SER A 92 -13.52 6.63 7.24
C SER A 92 -12.06 6.79 7.65
N ASN A 93 -11.85 7.49 8.76
CA ASN A 93 -10.53 7.72 9.33
C ASN A 93 -10.00 6.43 9.99
N GLY A 94 -8.70 6.21 9.90
CA GLY A 94 -8.02 5.08 10.52
C GLY A 94 -6.99 4.39 9.61
N PRO A 95 -6.44 3.25 10.07
CA PRO A 95 -5.60 2.40 9.26
C PRO A 95 -6.34 1.90 8.02
N VAL A 96 -5.63 1.82 6.90
CA VAL A 96 -6.12 1.21 5.66
C VAL A 96 -5.53 -0.19 5.56
N GLU A 97 -6.37 -1.20 5.46
CA GLU A 97 -5.96 -2.60 5.32
C GLU A 97 -5.33 -2.83 3.94
N ILE A 98 -4.01 -3.03 3.93
CA ILE A 98 -3.24 -3.33 2.71
C ILE A 98 -3.20 -4.85 2.52
N PRO A 99 -3.51 -5.37 1.32
CA PRO A 99 -3.39 -6.79 1.05
C PRO A 99 -1.93 -7.21 1.19
N ILE A 100 -1.67 -8.21 2.01
CA ILE A 100 -0.37 -8.86 2.16
C ILE A 100 -0.50 -10.32 1.76
N SER A 101 0.57 -10.93 1.25
CA SER A 101 0.59 -12.38 1.14
C SER A 101 0.53 -13.00 2.52
N ALA A 102 -0.32 -14.02 2.68
CA ALA A 102 -0.51 -14.75 3.93
C ALA A 102 0.69 -15.64 4.34
N ILE A 103 1.91 -15.34 3.89
CA ILE A 103 3.13 -16.00 4.38
C ILE A 103 3.62 -15.26 5.62
N THR A 104 2.81 -15.34 6.68
CA THR A 104 3.28 -15.05 8.04
C THR A 104 4.29 -16.13 8.41
N GLU A 105 5.46 -15.70 8.89
CA GLU A 105 6.51 -16.54 9.45
C GLU A 105 5.97 -17.43 10.58
N GLU A 106 5.69 -18.69 10.27
CA GLU A 106 5.84 -19.81 11.23
C GLU A 106 6.96 -20.73 10.72
N ARG A 107 8.18 -20.18 10.61
CA ARG A 107 9.39 -20.98 10.84
C ARG A 107 9.96 -20.58 12.19
N SER A 108 9.28 -20.98 13.26
CA SER A 108 10.03 -21.33 14.47
C SER A 108 11.02 -22.42 14.06
N ALA A 109 12.29 -22.17 14.36
CA ALA A 109 13.43 -22.99 13.98
C ALA A 109 13.19 -24.51 14.21
N PRO A 110 13.74 -25.41 13.38
CA PRO A 110 13.91 -26.78 13.83
C PRO A 110 14.85 -26.73 15.04
N SER A 111 14.34 -27.10 16.21
CA SER A 111 15.18 -27.47 17.35
C SER A 111 16.09 -28.61 16.89
N LEU A 112 17.38 -28.32 16.79
CA LEU A 112 18.43 -29.34 16.81
C LEU A 112 18.40 -30.00 18.20
N GLU A 113 18.68 -31.31 18.24
CA GLU A 113 18.78 -32.22 19.41
C GLU A 113 17.41 -32.82 19.84
N GLU A 114 17.20 -34.14 19.90
CA GLU A 114 18.09 -35.25 20.25
C GLU A 114 18.16 -36.35 19.19
N VAL A 115 19.39 -36.70 18.80
CA VAL A 115 19.70 -38.04 18.28
C VAL A 115 19.77 -38.96 19.49
N ILE A 116 18.72 -39.75 19.73
CA ILE A 116 18.80 -40.90 20.64
C ILE A 116 19.33 -42.06 19.81
N HIS A 117 20.56 -42.48 20.07
CA HIS A 117 21.06 -43.80 19.70
C HIS A 117 20.73 -44.77 20.83
N ASP A 118 20.11 -45.90 20.46
CA ASP A 118 19.95 -47.10 21.30
C ASP A 118 20.86 -48.20 20.74
#